data_AF-A0A661MWJ1-F1
#
_entry.id   AF-A0A661MWJ1-F1
#
_cell.length_a   1.000
_cell.length_b   1.000
_cell.length_c   1.000
_cell.angle_alpha   90.00
_cell.angle_beta   90.00
_cell.angle_gamma   90.00
#
_symmetry.space_group_name_H-M   'P 1'
#
loop_
_entity.id
_entity.type
_entity.pdbx_description
1 polymer ?
#
loop_
_entity_poly.entity_id
_entity_poly.type
_entity_poly.pdbx_seq_one_letter_code
_entity_poly.pdbx_strand_id
1 'polypeptide(L)'
;MGDGCSAPKWRNTRALVKWWTKTAVIAIALVGMVGLALPQSSKADRSYRVRRGDNPARIAQRHHVSVGNLLAANRLSRGDRLREGQELVIPDRGVHYVQPGETLSEIARDHEVAASALARTNRIRQTASLRVGQRLVLPGHEAHRQREAAADRWGRPRRPGVADFLRVRSEEQVRIRLVDARGRTRRAAVRRLAPLMRSRTSGETRAPHRRLLSILARISDHFGGRTVYIISGFRSAGGFTRTTSKHTAGRAIDIRLRGVPNRELRDYARSIDRVGVGFYPRSSFVHVDVREQSAYWVDDSRPGQRPTYRARGPRTDQPAAASQAPTAGDETNSEPAAGAGTDTPAASEAASGAPPEAPVPPPGAEPTAPGGALRAPRPGSPSTD
;
A
#
# COMPACT_ATOMS: atom_id res chain seq x y z
N MET A 1 57.48 47.65 8.48
CA MET A 1 57.84 48.58 7.38
C MET A 1 57.79 47.81 6.08
N GLY A 2 57.01 48.25 5.09
CA GLY A 2 57.07 47.72 3.73
C GLY A 2 55.75 47.12 3.24
N ASP A 3 54.83 48.00 2.85
CA ASP A 3 53.48 47.72 2.38
C ASP A 3 53.40 47.05 0.99
N GLY A 4 52.38 46.19 0.86
CA GLY A 4 51.33 46.32 -0.16
C GLY A 4 51.71 46.36 -1.64
N CYS A 5 51.47 45.24 -2.33
CA CYS A 5 51.29 45.24 -3.80
C CYS A 5 49.84 44.85 -4.14
N SER A 6 49.11 45.79 -4.73
CA SER A 6 47.72 45.64 -5.19
C SER A 6 47.55 46.36 -6.53
N ALA A 7 47.11 45.63 -7.55
CA ALA A 7 46.45 46.09 -8.78
C ALA A 7 46.10 44.85 -9.64
N PRO A 8 45.04 44.84 -10.50
CA PRO A 8 44.59 46.01 -11.28
C PRO A 8 43.06 46.23 -11.36
N LYS A 9 42.69 47.51 -11.52
CA LYS A 9 41.39 47.97 -12.02
C LYS A 9 41.56 48.38 -13.48
N TRP A 10 40.72 47.85 -14.38
CA TRP A 10 40.45 48.47 -15.67
C TRP A 10 38.95 48.76 -15.78
N ARG A 11 38.66 50.02 -16.13
CA ARG A 11 37.33 50.63 -16.14
C ARG A 11 36.63 50.43 -17.50
N ASN A 12 35.32 50.29 -17.39
CA ASN A 12 34.25 50.43 -18.39
C ASN A 12 34.43 51.50 -19.48
N THR A 13 33.96 51.16 -20.68
CA THR A 13 33.10 51.97 -21.59
C THR A 13 32.14 50.97 -22.29
N ARG A 14 30.84 50.88 -21.92
CA ARG A 14 29.68 51.65 -22.44
C ARG A 14 29.78 51.92 -23.96
N ALA A 15 28.82 51.66 -24.84
CA ALA A 15 27.48 51.11 -24.77
C ALA A 15 26.91 50.95 -26.23
N LEU A 16 25.73 50.34 -26.35
CA LEU A 16 24.67 50.60 -27.37
C LEU A 16 24.83 50.01 -28.79
N VAL A 17 24.17 48.88 -29.04
CA VAL A 17 23.06 48.81 -30.02
C VAL A 17 21.96 47.92 -29.44
N LYS A 18 20.81 48.52 -29.13
CA LYS A 18 19.58 47.85 -28.68
C LYS A 18 18.58 47.82 -29.84
N TRP A 19 17.95 46.65 -30.03
CA TRP A 19 16.52 46.45 -30.25
C TRP A 19 15.85 46.96 -31.54
N TRP A 20 15.38 46.03 -32.39
CA TRP A 20 14.10 46.15 -33.11
C TRP A 20 13.24 44.90 -32.88
N THR A 21 12.19 45.13 -32.07
CA THR A 21 10.78 44.67 -32.11
C THR A 21 10.35 43.24 -32.48
N LYS A 22 9.50 42.71 -31.60
CA LYS A 22 8.64 41.52 -31.65
C LYS A 22 7.54 41.65 -32.72
N THR A 23 7.40 40.66 -33.62
CA THR A 23 6.13 40.10 -34.16
C THR A 23 6.42 38.89 -35.07
N ALA A 24 6.53 37.70 -34.48
CA ALA A 24 6.34 36.42 -35.17
C ALA A 24 5.90 35.37 -34.13
N VAL A 25 4.77 35.65 -33.47
CA VAL A 25 3.95 34.64 -32.82
C VAL A 25 3.04 34.09 -33.92
N ILE A 26 2.81 32.77 -33.93
CA ILE A 26 1.98 31.98 -34.89
C ILE A 26 2.75 31.40 -36.10
N ALA A 27 3.69 30.47 -35.83
CA ALA A 27 4.06 29.37 -36.76
C ALA A 27 4.92 28.25 -36.11
N ILE A 28 5.11 28.24 -34.79
CA ILE A 28 5.68 27.09 -34.05
C ILE A 28 4.72 26.72 -32.90
N ALA A 29 3.43 26.71 -33.22
CA ALA A 29 2.36 26.11 -32.41
C ALA A 29 1.69 24.94 -33.16
N LEU A 30 2.27 24.51 -34.29
CA LEU A 30 1.86 23.35 -35.11
C LEU A 30 2.96 22.26 -35.16
N VAL A 31 3.68 22.09 -34.05
CA VAL A 31 4.25 20.78 -33.65
C VAL A 31 3.68 20.40 -32.28
N GLY A 32 2.41 20.76 -32.07
CA GLY A 32 1.57 20.06 -31.13
C GLY A 32 1.25 18.68 -31.71
N MET A 33 1.29 17.67 -30.84
CA MET A 33 0.65 16.36 -31.03
C MET A 33 1.19 15.47 -32.15
N VAL A 34 2.15 14.59 -31.82
CA VAL A 34 1.96 13.13 -31.79
C VAL A 34 3.09 12.54 -30.94
N GLY A 35 2.73 11.56 -30.12
CA GLY A 35 3.54 11.06 -29.01
C GLY A 35 4.88 10.45 -29.40
N LEU A 36 5.90 10.79 -28.61
CA LEU A 36 6.75 9.78 -28.03
C LEU A 36 6.72 9.97 -26.50
N ALA A 37 5.62 9.51 -25.89
CA ALA A 37 5.75 8.90 -24.58
C ALA A 37 6.68 7.70 -24.79
N LEU A 38 7.99 7.91 -24.66
CA LEU A 38 8.90 6.81 -24.45
C LEU A 38 8.33 6.07 -23.23
N PRO A 39 7.91 4.80 -23.33
CA PRO A 39 7.66 4.04 -22.14
C PRO A 39 8.98 4.05 -21.39
N GLN A 40 9.03 4.77 -20.27
CA GLN A 40 10.11 4.70 -19.30
C GLN A 40 10.17 3.23 -18.89
N SER A 41 11.06 2.49 -19.54
CA SER A 41 11.25 1.07 -19.29
C SER A 41 11.64 0.96 -17.83
N SER A 42 10.75 0.37 -17.04
CA SER A 42 10.95 0.06 -15.63
C SER A 42 12.23 -0.76 -15.49
N LYS A 43 13.36 -0.14 -15.13
CA LYS A 43 14.57 -0.90 -14.76
C LYS A 43 14.43 -1.37 -13.33
N ALA A 44 13.60 -2.39 -13.17
CA ALA A 44 13.50 -3.23 -12.00
C ALA A 44 13.87 -4.67 -12.38
N ASP A 45 14.96 -4.80 -13.14
CA ASP A 45 15.61 -6.07 -13.43
C ASP A 45 17.06 -5.99 -12.96
N ARG A 46 17.57 -7.06 -12.36
CA ARG A 46 18.96 -7.10 -11.89
C ARG A 46 19.88 -7.15 -13.12
N SER A 47 20.73 -6.14 -13.33
CA SER A 47 21.72 -6.19 -14.39
C SER A 47 22.86 -7.15 -14.06
N TYR A 48 23.30 -7.92 -15.05
CA TYR A 48 24.44 -8.82 -15.00
C TYR A 48 25.36 -8.52 -16.17
N ARG A 49 26.64 -8.28 -15.89
CA ARG A 49 27.65 -8.09 -16.93
C ARG A 49 28.25 -9.44 -17.32
N VAL A 50 28.07 -9.82 -18.58
CA VAL A 50 28.59 -11.06 -19.15
C VAL A 50 30.11 -11.09 -19.00
N ARG A 51 30.63 -12.21 -18.48
CA ARG A 51 32.05 -12.48 -18.27
C ARG A 51 32.56 -13.46 -19.32
N ARG A 52 33.87 -13.51 -19.51
CA ARG A 52 34.52 -14.51 -20.36
C ARG A 52 34.06 -15.93 -19.97
N GLY A 53 33.55 -16.69 -20.95
CA GLY A 53 33.09 -18.07 -20.75
C GLY A 53 31.64 -18.24 -20.27
N ASP A 54 30.89 -17.15 -20.11
CA ASP A 54 29.46 -17.21 -19.82
C ASP A 54 28.66 -17.69 -21.03
N ASN A 55 27.53 -18.34 -20.75
CA ASN A 55 26.49 -18.64 -21.72
C ASN A 55 25.10 -18.50 -21.06
N PRO A 56 24.02 -18.38 -21.84
CA PRO A 56 22.68 -18.17 -21.28
C PRO A 56 22.27 -19.24 -20.27
N ALA A 57 22.62 -20.51 -20.50
CA ALA A 57 22.28 -21.61 -19.60
C ALA A 57 22.96 -21.48 -18.24
N ARG A 58 24.27 -21.21 -18.20
CA ARG A 58 25.03 -21.02 -16.96
C ARG A 58 24.56 -19.80 -16.17
N ILE A 59 24.27 -18.69 -16.85
CA ILE A 59 23.74 -17.48 -16.22
C ILE A 59 22.35 -17.77 -15.64
N ALA A 60 21.46 -18.35 -16.44
CA ALA A 60 20.10 -18.68 -16.02
C ALA A 60 20.10 -19.60 -14.78
N GLN A 61 20.92 -20.66 -14.80
CA GLN A 61 21.08 -21.57 -13.68
C GLN A 61 21.59 -20.86 -12.41
N ARG A 62 22.64 -20.04 -12.53
CA ARG A 62 23.21 -19.28 -11.40
C ARG A 62 22.19 -18.34 -10.76
N HIS A 63 21.32 -17.76 -11.58
CA HIS A 63 20.32 -16.79 -11.13
C HIS A 63 18.95 -17.42 -10.84
N HIS A 64 18.82 -18.74 -10.99
CA HIS A 64 17.57 -19.48 -10.79
C HIS A 64 16.41 -18.94 -11.63
N VAL A 65 16.68 -18.66 -12.91
CA VAL A 65 15.68 -18.29 -13.93
C VAL A 65 15.73 -19.30 -15.08
N SER A 66 14.67 -19.40 -15.88
CA SER A 66 14.72 -20.23 -17.08
C SER A 66 15.53 -19.55 -18.18
N VAL A 67 16.18 -20.34 -19.03
CA VAL A 67 16.95 -19.83 -20.18
C VAL A 67 16.05 -19.02 -21.12
N GLY A 68 14.86 -19.53 -21.43
CA GLY A 68 13.88 -18.85 -22.28
C GLY A 68 13.50 -17.48 -21.72
N ASN A 69 13.20 -17.40 -20.43
CA ASN A 69 12.83 -16.14 -19.77
C ASN A 69 14.00 -15.15 -19.70
N LEU A 70 15.23 -15.63 -19.46
CA LEU A 70 16.45 -14.81 -19.52
C LEU A 70 16.64 -14.22 -20.94
N LEU A 71 16.51 -15.04 -21.97
CA LEU A 71 16.67 -14.60 -23.35
C LEU A 71 15.58 -13.61 -23.76
N ALA A 72 14.31 -13.92 -23.46
CA ALA A 72 13.16 -13.06 -23.76
C ALA A 72 13.27 -11.68 -23.11
N ALA A 73 13.72 -11.61 -21.85
CA ALA A 73 13.92 -10.35 -21.14
C ALA A 73 15.01 -9.47 -21.76
N ASN A 74 15.96 -10.09 -22.45
CA ASN A 74 17.06 -9.42 -23.15
C ASN A 74 16.83 -9.27 -24.66
N ARG A 75 15.66 -9.68 -25.16
CA ARG A 75 15.34 -9.73 -26.60
C ARG A 75 16.37 -10.54 -27.40
N LEU A 76 16.87 -11.62 -26.80
CA LEU A 76 17.80 -12.55 -27.40
C LEU A 76 17.08 -13.83 -27.82
N SER A 77 17.62 -14.49 -28.84
CA SER A 77 17.23 -15.82 -29.31
C SER A 77 18.22 -16.87 -28.84
N ARG A 78 17.84 -18.17 -28.88
CA ARG A 78 18.73 -19.27 -28.44
C ARG A 78 20.04 -19.36 -29.24
N GLY A 79 20.05 -18.87 -30.48
CA GLY A 79 21.25 -18.85 -31.33
C GLY A 79 22.18 -17.65 -31.08
N ASP A 80 21.75 -16.67 -30.28
CA ASP A 80 22.54 -15.45 -30.07
C ASP A 80 23.74 -15.72 -29.16
N ARG A 81 24.91 -15.23 -29.59
CA ARG A 81 26.14 -15.30 -28.79
C ARG A 81 26.22 -14.11 -27.83
N LEU A 82 26.41 -14.40 -26.55
CA LEU A 82 26.69 -13.39 -25.54
C LEU A 82 28.10 -12.83 -25.74
N ARG A 83 28.24 -11.50 -25.73
CA ARG A 83 29.53 -10.81 -25.83
C ARG A 83 30.06 -10.50 -24.43
N GLU A 84 31.36 -10.67 -24.21
CA GLU A 84 31.98 -10.24 -22.97
C GLU A 84 31.74 -8.74 -22.73
N GLY A 85 31.37 -8.38 -21.51
CA GLY A 85 31.01 -7.01 -21.14
C GLY A 85 29.58 -6.59 -21.49
N GLN A 86 28.82 -7.42 -22.21
CA GLN A 86 27.39 -7.19 -22.48
C GLN A 86 26.60 -7.15 -21.17
N GLU A 87 25.71 -6.16 -21.03
CA GLU A 87 24.78 -6.13 -19.91
C GLU A 87 23.53 -6.92 -20.25
N LEU A 88 23.17 -7.84 -19.36
CA LEU A 88 21.93 -8.60 -19.40
C LEU A 88 21.04 -8.20 -18.23
N VAL A 89 19.77 -8.06 -18.53
CA VAL A 89 18.66 -8.01 -17.59
C VAL A 89 18.39 -9.43 -17.09
N ILE A 90 18.55 -9.67 -15.79
CA ILE A 90 18.16 -10.92 -15.13
C ILE A 90 16.72 -10.75 -14.60
N PRO A 91 15.76 -11.55 -15.09
CA PRO A 91 14.39 -11.51 -14.61
C PRO A 91 14.30 -11.77 -13.11
N ASP A 92 13.41 -11.04 -12.44
CA ASP A 92 13.07 -11.34 -11.06
C ASP A 92 12.22 -12.60 -10.93
N ARG A 93 12.28 -13.24 -9.75
CA ARG A 93 11.44 -14.41 -9.44
C ARG A 93 9.96 -14.04 -9.54
N GLY A 94 9.20 -14.86 -10.26
CA GLY A 94 7.78 -14.61 -10.48
C GLY A 94 7.44 -13.70 -11.65
N VAL A 95 8.43 -13.39 -12.48
CA VAL A 95 8.25 -12.59 -13.70
C VAL A 95 8.53 -13.48 -14.89
N HIS A 96 7.63 -13.45 -15.87
CA HIS A 96 7.76 -14.13 -17.15
C HIS A 96 7.75 -13.11 -18.29
N TYR A 97 8.75 -13.15 -19.16
CA TYR A 97 8.82 -12.37 -20.39
C TYR A 97 8.34 -13.25 -21.54
N VAL A 98 7.31 -12.78 -22.25
CA VAL A 98 6.65 -13.52 -23.32
C VAL A 98 7.65 -13.82 -24.45
N GLN A 99 7.79 -15.09 -24.80
CA GLN A 99 8.58 -15.57 -25.94
C GLN A 99 7.75 -15.53 -27.24
N PRO A 100 8.41 -15.57 -28.41
CA PRO A 100 7.73 -15.71 -29.69
C PRO A 100 6.78 -16.92 -29.70
N GLY A 101 5.51 -16.67 -30.06
CA GLY A 101 4.47 -17.70 -30.20
C GLY A 101 3.75 -18.08 -28.91
N GLU A 102 4.19 -17.60 -27.73
CA GLU A 102 3.51 -17.95 -26.47
C GLU A 102 2.15 -17.26 -26.32
N THR A 103 1.17 -18.03 -25.88
CA THR A 103 -0.14 -17.55 -25.44
C THR A 103 -0.25 -17.48 -23.92
N LEU A 104 -1.24 -16.71 -23.43
CA LEU A 104 -1.47 -16.61 -21.99
C LEU A 104 -1.79 -17.97 -21.34
N SER A 105 -2.49 -18.84 -22.07
CA SER A 105 -2.88 -20.17 -21.62
C SER A 105 -1.67 -21.13 -21.52
N GLU A 106 -0.73 -21.04 -22.46
CA GLU A 106 0.51 -21.83 -22.42
C GLU A 106 1.41 -21.40 -21.28
N ILE A 107 1.65 -20.09 -21.15
CA ILE A 107 2.44 -19.55 -20.04
C ILE A 107 1.81 -19.95 -18.70
N ALA A 108 0.49 -19.83 -18.57
CA ALA A 108 -0.19 -20.21 -17.33
C ALA A 108 0.01 -21.70 -17.00
N ARG A 109 -0.08 -22.57 -18.00
CA ARG A 109 0.15 -24.02 -17.85
C ARG A 109 1.58 -24.32 -17.42
N ASP A 110 2.57 -23.70 -18.08
CA ASP A 110 3.99 -23.92 -17.81
C ASP A 110 4.41 -23.48 -16.40
N HIS A 111 3.70 -22.49 -15.85
CA HIS A 111 3.90 -22.00 -14.49
C HIS A 111 2.92 -22.58 -13.48
N GLU A 112 2.13 -23.59 -13.86
CA GLU A 112 1.17 -24.28 -13.00
C GLU A 112 0.16 -23.33 -12.31
N VAL A 113 -0.30 -22.31 -13.04
CA VAL A 113 -1.29 -21.35 -12.58
C VAL A 113 -2.51 -21.31 -13.49
N ALA A 114 -3.65 -20.88 -12.95
CA ALA A 114 -4.83 -20.65 -13.78
C ALA A 114 -4.60 -19.44 -14.72
N ALA A 115 -4.90 -19.59 -16.01
CA ALA A 115 -4.82 -18.49 -16.99
C ALA A 115 -5.65 -17.27 -16.56
N SER A 116 -6.82 -17.51 -15.94
CA SER A 116 -7.64 -16.45 -15.37
C SER A 116 -6.95 -15.70 -14.23
N ALA A 117 -6.20 -16.40 -13.37
CA ALA A 117 -5.43 -15.79 -12.28
C ALA A 117 -4.25 -14.98 -12.83
N LEU A 118 -3.53 -15.51 -13.83
CA LEU A 118 -2.45 -14.80 -14.53
C LEU A 118 -2.96 -13.52 -15.22
N ALA A 119 -4.11 -13.60 -15.90
CA ALA A 119 -4.78 -12.46 -16.53
C ALA A 119 -5.14 -11.38 -15.50
N ARG A 120 -5.82 -11.77 -14.40
CA ARG A 120 -6.20 -10.85 -13.30
C ARG A 120 -4.99 -10.18 -12.68
N THR A 121 -3.93 -10.95 -12.40
CA THR A 121 -2.67 -10.46 -11.81
C THR A 121 -2.02 -9.37 -12.67
N ASN A 122 -2.14 -9.52 -13.99
CA ASN A 122 -1.55 -8.60 -14.96
C ASN A 122 -2.51 -7.52 -15.45
N ARG A 123 -3.76 -7.52 -15.00
CA ARG A 123 -4.83 -6.60 -15.44
C ARG A 123 -5.05 -6.63 -16.96
N ILE A 124 -4.97 -7.82 -17.54
CA ILE A 124 -5.25 -8.07 -18.95
C ILE A 124 -6.47 -8.98 -19.08
N ARG A 125 -7.15 -8.93 -20.23
CA ARG A 125 -8.20 -9.88 -20.56
C ARG A 125 -7.57 -11.26 -20.80
N GLN A 126 -8.29 -12.34 -20.51
CA GLN A 126 -7.81 -13.71 -20.79
C GLN A 126 -7.57 -13.94 -22.31
N THR A 127 -8.30 -13.20 -23.14
CA THR A 127 -8.21 -13.21 -24.60
C THR A 127 -7.24 -12.16 -25.16
N ALA A 128 -6.47 -11.48 -24.30
CA ALA A 128 -5.54 -10.45 -24.77
C ALA A 128 -4.38 -11.08 -25.54
N SER A 129 -4.11 -10.57 -26.74
CA SER A 129 -2.89 -10.90 -27.48
C SER A 129 -1.66 -10.42 -26.72
N LEU A 130 -0.66 -11.30 -26.61
CA LEU A 130 0.60 -11.00 -25.93
C LEU A 130 1.64 -10.52 -26.94
N ARG A 131 2.46 -9.55 -26.54
CA ARG A 131 3.60 -9.08 -27.35
C ARG A 131 4.88 -9.78 -26.92
N VAL A 132 5.75 -10.13 -27.86
CA VAL A 132 7.09 -10.68 -27.55
C VAL A 132 7.85 -9.69 -26.66
N GLY A 133 8.47 -10.21 -25.60
CA GLY A 133 9.14 -9.43 -24.56
C GLY A 133 8.18 -8.74 -23.59
N GLN A 134 6.86 -8.96 -23.67
CA GLN A 134 5.92 -8.44 -22.69
C GLN A 134 6.16 -9.08 -21.33
N ARG A 135 6.28 -8.24 -20.31
CA ARG A 135 6.48 -8.67 -18.92
C ARG A 135 5.16 -9.04 -18.25
N LEU A 136 5.05 -10.28 -17.79
CA LEU A 136 3.94 -10.81 -16.99
C LEU A 136 4.42 -11.13 -15.57
N VAL A 137 3.57 -10.84 -14.58
CA VAL A 137 3.76 -11.21 -13.17
C VAL A 137 2.94 -12.45 -12.89
N LEU A 138 3.59 -13.51 -12.41
CA LEU A 138 2.91 -14.74 -12.04
C LEU A 138 2.06 -14.53 -10.77
N PRO A 139 0.88 -15.14 -10.68
CA PRO A 139 0.09 -15.17 -9.46
C PRO A 139 0.93 -15.56 -8.23
N GLY A 140 0.70 -14.90 -7.10
CA GLY A 140 1.50 -15.08 -5.88
C GLY A 140 2.82 -14.29 -5.86
N HIS A 141 3.16 -13.61 -6.95
CA HIS A 141 4.34 -12.73 -7.04
C HIS A 141 3.98 -11.24 -7.18
N GLU A 142 2.72 -10.86 -6.87
CA GLU A 142 2.27 -9.46 -6.85
C GLU A 142 3.08 -8.61 -5.88
N ALA A 143 3.51 -9.23 -4.77
CA ALA A 143 4.36 -8.60 -3.77
C ALA A 143 5.70 -8.12 -4.37
N HIS A 144 6.23 -8.78 -5.40
CA HIS A 144 7.43 -8.31 -6.10
C HIS A 144 7.16 -7.04 -6.89
N ARG A 145 6.12 -7.04 -7.74
CA ARG A 145 5.70 -5.84 -8.49
C ARG A 145 5.40 -4.66 -7.56
N GLN A 146 4.70 -4.91 -6.47
CA GLN A 146 4.40 -3.91 -5.45
C GLN A 146 5.67 -3.39 -4.77
N ARG A 147 6.66 -4.24 -4.51
CA ARG A 147 7.96 -3.82 -3.96
C ARG A 147 8.74 -2.96 -4.93
N GLU A 148 8.76 -3.29 -6.22
CA GLU A 148 9.47 -2.49 -7.23
C GLU A 148 8.80 -1.14 -7.45
N ALA A 149 7.47 -1.11 -7.64
CA ALA A 149 6.73 0.15 -7.74
C ALA A 149 6.91 1.03 -6.47
N ALA A 150 7.01 0.39 -5.31
CA ALA A 150 7.30 1.09 -4.05
C ALA A 150 8.75 1.56 -3.96
N ALA A 151 9.71 0.79 -4.47
CA ALA A 151 11.11 1.18 -4.56
C ALA A 151 11.29 2.42 -5.46
N ASP A 152 10.62 2.46 -6.60
CA ASP A 152 10.64 3.61 -7.51
C ASP A 152 10.06 4.86 -6.86
N ARG A 153 8.98 4.70 -6.08
CA ARG A 153 8.27 5.83 -5.47
C ARG A 153 8.87 6.30 -4.14
N TRP A 154 9.28 5.38 -3.28
CA TRP A 154 9.65 5.64 -1.88
C TRP A 154 11.13 5.40 -1.59
N GLY A 155 11.86 4.79 -2.54
CA GLY A 155 13.23 4.30 -2.38
C GLY A 155 13.28 2.90 -1.78
N ARG A 156 14.37 2.16 -2.06
CA ARG A 156 14.63 0.87 -1.40
C ARG A 156 15.07 1.08 0.05
N PRO A 157 14.56 0.30 1.02
CA PRO A 157 15.01 0.40 2.41
C PRO A 157 16.48 0.00 2.51
N ARG A 158 17.29 0.84 3.16
CA ARG A 158 18.74 0.57 3.33
C ARG A 158 19.02 -0.74 4.08
N ARG A 159 18.13 -1.12 4.99
CA ARG A 159 18.25 -2.31 5.84
C ARG A 159 16.87 -2.97 5.99
N PRO A 160 16.46 -3.85 5.07
CA PRO A 160 15.18 -4.56 5.16
C PRO A 160 15.00 -5.24 6.53
N GLY A 161 13.78 -5.16 7.08
CA GLY A 161 13.44 -5.70 8.39
C GLY A 161 13.94 -4.87 9.58
N VAL A 162 14.54 -3.70 9.34
CA VAL A 162 14.92 -2.71 10.37
C VAL A 162 14.06 -1.47 10.21
N ALA A 163 13.43 -1.04 11.30
CA ALA A 163 12.59 0.15 11.32
C ALA A 163 13.06 1.15 12.37
N ASP A 164 12.93 2.44 12.03
CA ASP A 164 13.08 3.56 12.94
C ASP A 164 11.71 3.93 13.49
N PHE A 165 11.59 3.98 14.82
CA PHE A 165 10.36 4.38 15.51
C PHE A 165 10.58 5.68 16.27
N LEU A 166 9.56 6.53 16.30
CA LEU A 166 9.49 7.72 17.14
C LEU A 166 8.11 7.75 17.81
N ARG A 167 8.07 7.86 19.15
CA ARG A 167 6.82 8.04 19.88
C ARG A 167 6.49 9.52 19.95
N VAL A 168 5.43 9.96 19.28
CA VAL A 168 5.21 11.38 18.98
C VAL A 168 5.11 12.28 20.22
N ARG A 169 4.55 11.79 21.33
CA ARG A 169 4.31 12.60 22.52
C ARG A 169 5.50 12.72 23.47
N SER A 170 6.38 11.73 23.47
CA SER A 170 7.54 11.68 24.38
C SER A 170 8.86 11.80 23.64
N GLU A 171 8.83 11.88 22.32
CA GLU A 171 9.99 12.05 21.43
C GLU A 171 11.06 10.94 21.53
N GLU A 172 10.76 9.88 22.28
CA GLU A 172 11.59 8.68 22.36
C GLU A 172 11.72 8.04 20.98
N GLN A 173 12.96 7.77 20.59
CA GLN A 173 13.31 7.20 19.29
C GLN A 173 14.11 5.94 19.44
N VAL A 174 13.84 4.97 18.58
CA VAL A 174 14.57 3.71 18.59
C VAL A 174 14.64 3.09 17.20
N ARG A 175 15.84 2.62 16.84
CA ARG A 175 16.07 1.77 15.67
C ARG A 175 16.07 0.30 16.08
N ILE A 176 15.19 -0.50 15.49
CA ILE A 176 15.01 -1.91 15.86
C ILE A 176 15.03 -2.81 14.61
N ARG A 177 15.83 -3.88 14.65
CA ARG A 177 15.69 -5.01 13.72
C ARG A 177 14.50 -5.87 14.17
N LEU A 178 13.37 -5.76 13.47
CA LEU A 178 12.11 -6.41 13.81
C LEU A 178 12.12 -7.90 13.45
N VAL A 179 12.65 -8.22 12.26
CA VAL A 179 12.70 -9.58 11.71
C VAL A 179 14.13 -9.99 11.32
N ASP A 180 14.37 -11.30 11.23
CA ASP A 180 15.60 -11.85 10.64
C ASP A 180 15.53 -11.91 9.10
N ALA A 181 16.59 -12.39 8.45
CA ALA A 181 16.65 -12.54 6.99
C ALA A 181 15.60 -13.50 6.42
N ARG A 182 14.99 -14.35 7.26
CA ARG A 182 13.90 -15.27 6.91
C ARG A 182 12.52 -14.68 7.23
N GLY A 183 12.44 -13.41 7.65
CA GLY A 183 11.20 -12.74 8.02
C GLY A 183 10.65 -13.11 9.41
N ARG A 184 11.40 -13.84 10.24
CA ARG A 184 10.96 -14.27 11.57
C ARG A 184 11.17 -13.17 12.61
N THR A 185 10.13 -12.86 13.37
CA THR A 185 10.17 -11.82 14.41
C THR A 185 11.15 -12.17 15.54
N ARG A 186 12.01 -11.21 15.90
CA ARG A 186 13.03 -11.33 16.95
C ARG A 186 12.44 -11.05 18.35
N ARG A 187 12.77 -11.89 19.35
CA ARG A 187 12.36 -11.66 20.75
C ARG A 187 12.89 -10.33 21.31
N ALA A 188 14.12 -9.96 20.96
CA ALA A 188 14.71 -8.68 21.36
C ALA A 188 13.93 -7.47 20.81
N ALA A 189 13.30 -7.60 19.63
CA ALA A 189 12.50 -6.53 19.06
C ALA A 189 11.22 -6.28 19.87
N VAL A 190 10.57 -7.35 20.36
CA VAL A 190 9.39 -7.24 21.22
C VAL A 190 9.71 -6.45 22.49
N ARG A 191 10.81 -6.79 23.17
CA ARG A 191 11.24 -6.09 24.39
C ARG A 191 11.60 -4.62 24.14
N ARG A 192 12.26 -4.31 23.02
CA ARG A 192 12.66 -2.94 22.69
C ARG A 192 11.51 -2.06 22.22
N LEU A 193 10.47 -2.63 21.61
CA LEU A 193 9.31 -1.88 21.13
C LEU A 193 8.26 -1.64 22.24
N ALA A 194 8.15 -2.55 23.22
CA ALA A 194 7.14 -2.46 24.28
C ALA A 194 7.12 -1.11 25.04
N PRO A 195 8.26 -0.52 25.46
CA PRO A 195 8.26 0.78 26.15
C PRO A 195 7.67 1.92 25.31
N LEU A 196 7.92 1.93 24.00
CA LEU A 196 7.33 2.95 23.11
C LEU A 196 5.83 2.72 22.87
N MET A 197 5.34 1.50 23.08
CA MET A 197 3.93 1.15 22.94
C MET A 197 3.15 1.27 24.25
N ARG A 198 3.72 1.79 25.33
CA ARG A 198 3.04 1.88 26.63
C ARG A 198 1.75 2.72 26.60
N SER A 199 0.86 2.38 27.51
CA SER A 199 -0.38 3.11 27.79
C SER A 199 -0.08 4.58 28.07
N ARG A 200 -0.85 5.47 27.41
CA ARG A 200 -0.68 6.91 27.60
C ARG A 200 -1.11 7.37 28.98
N THR A 201 -2.13 6.72 29.55
CA THR A 201 -2.75 7.14 30.80
C THR A 201 -2.05 6.52 32.00
N SER A 202 -1.82 5.20 31.96
CA SER A 202 -1.25 4.46 33.10
C SER A 202 0.26 4.26 33.02
N GLY A 203 0.90 4.51 31.87
CA GLY A 203 2.32 4.19 31.65
C GLY A 203 2.63 2.69 31.54
N GLU A 204 1.64 1.82 31.81
CA GLU A 204 1.77 0.37 31.74
C GLU A 204 2.19 -0.10 30.35
N THR A 205 3.09 -1.09 30.30
CA THR A 205 3.56 -1.72 29.07
C THR A 205 2.96 -3.10 28.90
N ARG A 206 2.62 -3.46 27.65
CA ARG A 206 2.32 -4.84 27.26
C ARG A 206 3.19 -5.26 26.10
N ALA A 207 3.65 -6.51 26.12
CA ALA A 207 4.48 -7.05 25.04
C ALA A 207 3.71 -7.02 23.70
N PRO A 208 4.24 -6.37 22.65
CA PRO A 208 3.57 -6.34 21.36
C PRO A 208 3.57 -7.71 20.67
N HIS A 209 2.46 -8.04 20.03
CA HIS A 209 2.28 -9.32 19.37
C HIS A 209 3.31 -9.52 18.24
N ARG A 210 3.88 -10.73 18.12
CA ARG A 210 4.97 -11.01 17.15
C ARG A 210 4.59 -10.73 15.70
N ARG A 211 3.34 -11.00 15.32
CA ARG A 211 2.80 -10.69 13.98
C ARG A 211 2.70 -9.18 13.73
N LEU A 212 2.44 -8.38 14.76
CA LEU A 212 2.41 -6.92 14.63
C LEU A 212 3.78 -6.40 14.21
N LEU A 213 4.86 -6.95 14.77
CA LEU A 213 6.23 -6.60 14.37
C LEU A 213 6.54 -6.98 12.92
N SER A 214 6.04 -8.12 12.41
CA SER A 214 6.26 -8.47 11.01
C SER A 214 5.42 -7.61 10.05
N ILE A 215 4.23 -7.17 10.47
CA ILE A 215 3.43 -6.17 9.75
C ILE A 215 4.19 -4.83 9.69
N LEU A 216 4.70 -4.36 10.83
CA LEU A 216 5.48 -3.11 10.90
C LEU A 216 6.77 -3.17 10.07
N ALA A 217 7.44 -4.32 10.02
CA ALA A 217 8.58 -4.54 9.15
C ALA A 217 8.20 -4.40 7.67
N ARG A 218 7.12 -5.08 7.23
CA ARG A 218 6.61 -4.99 5.85
C ARG A 218 6.23 -3.55 5.47
N ILE A 219 5.54 -2.84 6.37
CA ILE A 219 5.19 -1.42 6.18
C ILE A 219 6.44 -0.57 6.05
N SER A 220 7.37 -0.66 6.99
CA SER A 220 8.60 0.15 6.95
C SER A 220 9.41 -0.14 5.67
N ASP A 221 9.58 -1.41 5.31
CA ASP A 221 10.33 -1.82 4.12
C ASP A 221 9.68 -1.34 2.81
N HIS A 222 8.35 -1.42 2.69
CA HIS A 222 7.63 -0.94 1.50
C HIS A 222 7.82 0.56 1.29
N PHE A 223 7.78 1.35 2.36
CA PHE A 223 7.98 2.79 2.30
C PHE A 223 9.45 3.18 2.48
N GLY A 224 10.40 2.39 1.96
CA GLY A 224 11.82 2.75 1.91
C GLY A 224 12.49 2.97 3.28
N GLY A 225 11.95 2.39 4.35
CA GLY A 225 12.45 2.54 5.71
C GLY A 225 12.07 3.88 6.37
N ARG A 226 10.98 4.54 5.94
CA ARG A 226 10.52 5.77 6.61
C ARG A 226 10.22 5.52 8.09
N THR A 227 10.49 6.55 8.89
CA THR A 227 10.28 6.54 10.34
C THR A 227 8.81 6.30 10.65
N VAL A 228 8.54 5.32 11.50
CA VAL A 228 7.22 4.99 12.01
C VAL A 228 6.93 5.85 13.24
N TYR A 229 6.00 6.78 13.09
CA TYR A 229 5.51 7.60 14.19
C TYR A 229 4.44 6.84 14.95
N ILE A 230 4.74 6.45 16.18
CA ILE A 230 3.80 5.78 17.08
C ILE A 230 2.94 6.85 17.73
N ILE A 231 1.66 6.83 17.40
CA ILE A 231 0.63 7.71 17.96
C ILE A 231 0.04 7.08 19.21
N SER A 232 -0.27 5.79 19.14
CA SER A 232 -0.84 5.02 20.25
C SER A 232 -0.48 3.55 20.11
N GLY A 233 -0.16 2.90 21.23
CA GLY A 233 0.17 1.46 21.30
C GLY A 233 -0.83 0.72 22.18
N PHE A 234 -0.34 -0.02 23.16
CA PHE A 234 -1.16 -0.59 24.22
C PHE A 234 -1.97 0.49 24.96
N ARG A 235 -3.17 0.11 25.41
CA ARG A 235 -4.08 0.94 26.20
C ARG A 235 -4.67 0.05 27.28
N SER A 236 -4.67 0.50 28.54
CA SER A 236 -5.45 -0.16 29.60
C SER A 236 -6.95 -0.02 29.28
N ALA A 237 -7.77 -0.98 29.71
CA ALA A 237 -9.22 -0.91 29.48
C ALA A 237 -9.83 0.26 30.28
N GLY A 238 -10.83 0.93 29.71
CA GLY A 238 -11.46 2.11 30.33
C GLY A 238 -11.81 3.21 29.32
N GLY A 239 -12.78 4.05 29.67
CA GLY A 239 -13.32 5.09 28.78
C GLY A 239 -13.86 4.49 27.48
N PHE A 240 -13.40 5.01 26.32
CA PHE A 240 -13.75 4.46 25.00
C PHE A 240 -12.98 3.18 24.62
N THR A 241 -12.11 2.65 25.49
CA THR A 241 -11.30 1.45 25.21
C THR A 241 -11.94 0.23 25.86
N ARG A 242 -12.62 -0.59 25.05
CA ARG A 242 -13.17 -1.88 25.47
C ARG A 242 -12.07 -2.87 25.86
N THR A 243 -12.38 -3.75 26.81
CA THR A 243 -11.50 -4.86 27.24
C THR A 243 -11.10 -5.78 26.09
N THR A 244 -12.00 -5.98 25.12
CA THR A 244 -11.79 -6.79 23.90
C THR A 244 -11.00 -6.10 22.80
N SER A 245 -10.57 -4.85 23.01
CA SER A 245 -9.81 -4.09 22.02
C SER A 245 -8.50 -4.78 21.65
N LYS A 246 -8.08 -4.62 20.40
CA LYS A 246 -6.75 -5.10 19.99
C LYS A 246 -5.63 -4.27 20.64
N HIS A 247 -5.91 -3.03 21.06
CA HIS A 247 -4.95 -2.23 21.84
C HIS A 247 -4.73 -2.81 23.24
N THR A 248 -5.78 -3.21 23.95
CA THR A 248 -5.64 -3.83 25.29
C THR A 248 -4.88 -5.16 25.21
N ALA A 249 -5.00 -5.90 24.10
CA ALA A 249 -4.24 -7.13 23.89
C ALA A 249 -2.78 -6.94 23.43
N GLY A 250 -2.29 -5.70 23.22
CA GLY A 250 -0.96 -5.46 22.64
C GLY A 250 -0.86 -5.92 21.17
N ARG A 251 -2.00 -6.01 20.47
CA ARG A 251 -2.14 -6.51 19.09
C ARG A 251 -2.42 -5.41 18.07
N ALA A 252 -2.54 -4.15 18.51
CA ALA A 252 -2.79 -2.99 17.65
C ALA A 252 -1.83 -1.83 17.90
N ILE A 253 -1.71 -0.98 16.89
CA ILE A 253 -0.93 0.23 16.92
C ILE A 253 -1.54 1.28 15.98
N ASP A 254 -1.52 2.53 16.42
CA ASP A 254 -1.90 3.68 15.60
C ASP A 254 -0.63 4.39 15.16
N ILE A 255 -0.45 4.52 13.84
CA ILE A 255 0.81 4.98 13.26
C ILE A 255 0.62 6.07 12.19
N ARG A 256 1.69 6.81 11.97
CA ARG A 256 1.97 7.56 10.73
C ARG A 256 3.35 7.18 10.22
N LEU A 257 3.63 7.52 8.98
CA LEU A 257 4.97 7.38 8.40
C LEU A 257 5.49 8.75 7.96
N ARG A 258 6.75 9.03 8.27
CA ARG A 258 7.41 10.29 7.92
C ARG A 258 7.40 10.53 6.40
N GLY A 259 6.67 11.54 5.96
CA GLY A 259 6.59 11.95 4.54
C GLY A 259 5.71 11.04 3.67
N VAL A 260 4.89 10.17 4.25
CA VAL A 260 3.96 9.30 3.50
C VAL A 260 2.51 9.67 3.85
N PRO A 261 1.66 9.97 2.86
CA PRO A 261 0.24 10.23 3.11
C PRO A 261 -0.48 9.03 3.74
N ASN A 262 -1.36 9.26 4.71
CA ASN A 262 -2.08 8.17 5.40
C ASN A 262 -2.92 7.29 4.46
N ARG A 263 -3.40 7.83 3.32
CA ARG A 263 -4.12 7.06 2.30
C ARG A 263 -3.23 5.97 1.69
N GLU A 264 -1.98 6.31 1.39
CA GLU A 264 -1.00 5.37 0.83
C GLU A 264 -0.62 4.30 1.86
N LEU A 265 -0.36 4.71 3.10
CA LEU A 265 -0.13 3.78 4.21
C LEU A 265 -1.30 2.81 4.39
N ARG A 266 -2.53 3.32 4.41
CA ARG A 266 -3.75 2.51 4.47
C ARG A 266 -3.81 1.50 3.32
N ASP A 267 -3.64 1.96 2.09
CA ASP A 267 -3.81 1.12 0.90
C ASP A 267 -2.78 0.00 0.87
N TYR A 268 -1.52 0.29 1.22
CA TYR A 268 -0.53 -0.75 1.36
C TYR A 268 -0.83 -1.69 2.53
N ALA A 269 -1.19 -1.17 3.71
CA ALA A 269 -1.48 -2.00 4.88
C ALA A 269 -2.62 -3.00 4.59
N ARG A 270 -3.62 -2.62 3.79
CA ARG A 270 -4.73 -3.51 3.37
C ARG A 270 -4.29 -4.66 2.47
N SER A 271 -3.13 -4.56 1.80
CA SER A 271 -2.55 -5.67 1.02
C SER A 271 -1.93 -6.77 1.89
N ILE A 272 -1.80 -6.52 3.20
CA ILE A 272 -1.25 -7.49 4.13
C ILE A 272 -2.34 -8.49 4.53
N ASP A 273 -1.98 -9.77 4.54
CA ASP A 273 -2.84 -10.85 4.97
C ASP A 273 -3.06 -10.81 6.50
N ARG A 274 -4.28 -11.14 6.94
CA ARG A 274 -4.61 -11.32 8.37
C ARG A 274 -4.35 -10.06 9.19
N VAL A 275 -4.77 -8.91 8.65
CA VAL A 275 -4.57 -7.56 9.22
C VAL A 275 -5.89 -6.82 9.37
N GLY A 276 -6.05 -6.08 10.47
CA GLY A 276 -7.08 -5.06 10.60
C GLY A 276 -6.51 -3.69 10.23
N VAL A 277 -7.20 -2.94 9.38
CA VAL A 277 -6.82 -1.56 9.01
C VAL A 277 -7.99 -0.62 9.25
N GLY A 278 -7.81 0.33 10.16
CA GLY A 278 -8.74 1.43 10.38
C GLY A 278 -8.19 2.71 9.76
N PHE A 279 -8.94 3.32 8.85
CA PHE A 279 -8.60 4.62 8.29
C PHE A 279 -9.46 5.71 8.90
N TYR A 280 -8.82 6.74 9.44
CA TYR A 280 -9.51 7.82 10.14
C TYR A 280 -9.27 9.12 9.38
N PRO A 281 -10.09 9.49 8.37
CA PRO A 281 -9.79 10.62 7.48
C PRO A 281 -9.78 11.96 8.20
N ARG A 282 -10.57 12.08 9.27
CA ARG A 282 -10.64 13.27 10.14
C ARG A 282 -9.68 13.18 11.34
N SER A 283 -9.01 12.05 11.50
CA SER A 283 -7.85 11.94 12.39
C SER A 283 -6.57 11.85 11.56
N SER A 284 -5.46 11.91 12.24
CA SER A 284 -4.17 12.06 11.60
C SER A 284 -3.38 10.76 11.55
N PHE A 285 -3.98 9.59 11.80
CA PHE A 285 -3.26 8.30 11.85
C PHE A 285 -3.97 7.17 11.09
N VAL A 286 -3.26 6.06 10.89
CA VAL A 286 -3.80 4.78 10.42
C VAL A 286 -3.70 3.78 11.56
N HIS A 287 -4.80 3.09 11.84
CA HIS A 287 -4.85 1.98 12.79
C HIS A 287 -4.46 0.68 12.09
N VAL A 288 -3.60 -0.11 12.74
CA VAL A 288 -3.18 -1.42 12.27
C VAL A 288 -3.25 -2.43 13.40
N ASP A 289 -3.92 -3.56 13.19
CA ASP A 289 -4.03 -4.64 14.18
C ASP A 289 -3.86 -6.05 13.60
N VAL A 290 -3.57 -7.01 14.48
CA VAL A 290 -3.42 -8.43 14.12
C VAL A 290 -4.76 -9.15 14.19
N ARG A 291 -5.13 -9.83 13.09
CA ARG A 291 -6.37 -10.63 12.99
C ARG A 291 -6.13 -12.02 12.43
N GLU A 292 -7.17 -12.84 12.45
CA GLU A 292 -7.22 -14.11 11.72
C GLU A 292 -7.73 -13.90 10.30
N GLN A 293 -8.79 -13.10 10.16
CA GLN A 293 -9.32 -12.63 8.89
C GLN A 293 -9.06 -11.13 8.73
N SER A 294 -8.68 -10.70 7.53
CA SER A 294 -8.44 -9.28 7.29
C SER A 294 -9.72 -8.46 7.45
N ALA A 295 -9.60 -7.25 7.98
CA ALA A 295 -10.73 -6.34 8.14
C ALA A 295 -10.31 -4.91 7.78
N TYR A 296 -11.25 -4.13 7.24
CA TYR A 296 -11.04 -2.74 6.90
C TYR A 296 -12.28 -1.92 7.27
N TRP A 297 -12.06 -0.76 7.88
CA TRP A 297 -13.12 0.19 8.20
C TRP A 297 -12.62 1.62 8.02
N VAL A 298 -13.56 2.53 7.77
CA VAL A 298 -13.31 3.98 7.77
C VAL A 298 -14.10 4.56 8.92
N ASP A 299 -13.42 5.26 9.81
CA ASP A 299 -14.02 5.96 10.93
C ASP A 299 -13.86 7.47 10.71
N ASP A 300 -14.98 8.12 10.55
CA ASP A 300 -15.11 9.52 10.19
C ASP A 300 -15.17 10.44 11.42
N SER A 301 -15.01 9.88 12.63
CA SER A 301 -15.03 10.62 13.89
C SER A 301 -13.82 11.54 14.05
N ARG A 302 -14.02 12.66 14.76
CA ARG A 302 -12.92 13.52 15.22
C ARG A 302 -12.25 12.92 16.47
N PRO A 303 -11.00 13.29 16.78
CA PRO A 303 -10.36 12.89 18.03
C PRO A 303 -11.25 13.17 19.25
N GLY A 304 -11.51 12.13 20.06
CA GLY A 304 -12.34 12.23 21.27
C GLY A 304 -13.84 12.00 21.05
N GLN A 305 -14.31 11.88 19.82
CA GLN A 305 -15.69 11.55 19.51
C GLN A 305 -15.92 10.02 19.47
N ARG A 306 -17.19 9.61 19.57
CA ARG A 306 -17.58 8.23 19.33
C ARG A 306 -17.34 7.85 17.85
N PRO A 307 -16.99 6.58 17.55
CA PRO A 307 -16.78 6.11 16.19
C PRO A 307 -18.00 6.38 15.30
N THR A 308 -17.75 6.88 14.08
CA THR A 308 -18.78 7.04 13.05
C THR A 308 -18.31 6.33 11.80
N TYR A 309 -18.90 5.18 11.50
CA TYR A 309 -18.50 4.39 10.35
C TYR A 309 -19.28 4.84 9.12
N ARG A 310 -18.59 5.04 7.99
CA ARG A 310 -19.30 5.18 6.71
C ARG A 310 -20.02 3.88 6.38
N ALA A 311 -21.28 3.97 5.94
CA ALA A 311 -21.97 2.84 5.35
C ALA A 311 -21.10 2.23 4.23
N ARG A 312 -20.99 0.90 4.22
CA ARG A 312 -20.21 0.18 3.21
C ARG A 312 -20.90 0.41 1.86
N GLY A 313 -20.33 1.30 1.04
CA GLY A 313 -20.80 1.47 -0.35
C GLY A 313 -20.75 0.14 -1.11
N PRO A 314 -21.54 -0.02 -2.17
CA PRO A 314 -21.59 -1.25 -2.96
C PRO A 314 -20.17 -1.65 -3.39
N ARG A 315 -19.88 -2.97 -3.33
CA ARG A 315 -18.62 -3.53 -3.83
C ARG A 315 -18.49 -3.15 -5.31
N THR A 316 -17.52 -2.31 -5.65
CA THR A 316 -17.22 -1.95 -7.04
C THR A 316 -16.35 -3.00 -7.74
N ASP A 317 -16.56 -4.27 -7.40
CA ASP A 317 -15.84 -5.42 -7.98
C ASP A 317 -16.78 -6.32 -8.81
N GLN A 318 -18.00 -5.87 -9.10
CA GLN A 318 -18.90 -6.55 -10.03
C GLN A 318 -18.89 -5.74 -11.33
N PRO A 319 -18.56 -6.34 -12.50
CA PRO A 319 -18.70 -5.64 -13.76
C PRO A 319 -20.14 -5.17 -13.86
N ALA A 320 -20.34 -3.89 -14.20
CA ALA A 320 -21.65 -3.35 -14.48
C ALA A 320 -22.36 -4.32 -15.44
N ALA A 321 -23.38 -5.01 -14.95
CA ALA A 321 -24.34 -5.65 -15.82
C ALA A 321 -24.83 -4.55 -16.75
N ALA A 322 -24.71 -4.79 -18.05
CA ALA A 322 -25.15 -3.85 -19.06
C ALA A 322 -26.60 -3.48 -18.78
N SER A 323 -26.84 -2.26 -18.27
CA SER A 323 -28.17 -1.66 -18.29
C SER A 323 -28.49 -1.43 -19.75
N GLN A 324 -29.32 -2.31 -20.31
CA GLN A 324 -30.00 -2.06 -21.57
C GLN A 324 -30.84 -0.80 -21.39
N ALA A 325 -30.58 0.21 -22.23
CA ALA A 325 -31.45 1.36 -22.37
C ALA A 325 -32.80 0.90 -22.96
N PRO A 326 -33.93 1.56 -22.61
CA PRO A 326 -35.24 1.15 -23.08
C PRO A 326 -35.42 1.55 -24.54
N THR A 327 -35.76 0.60 -25.41
CA THR A 327 -36.35 0.88 -26.71
C THR A 327 -37.86 0.70 -26.61
N ALA A 328 -38.59 1.76 -26.93
CA ALA A 328 -40.04 1.78 -27.05
C ALA A 328 -40.50 1.24 -28.42
N GLY A 329 -41.74 0.72 -28.45
CA GLY A 329 -42.47 0.19 -29.61
C GLY A 329 -42.53 -1.34 -29.59
N ASP A 330 -43.64 -2.03 -29.82
CA ASP A 330 -45.01 -1.63 -30.14
C ASP A 330 -45.89 -2.89 -29.87
N GLU A 331 -47.20 -2.70 -29.88
CA GLU A 331 -48.28 -3.56 -29.43
C GLU A 331 -48.40 -4.96 -30.11
N THR A 332 -48.92 -5.96 -29.36
CA THR A 332 -50.20 -6.70 -29.62
C THR A 332 -50.20 -8.17 -29.15
N ASN A 333 -51.11 -8.42 -28.20
CA ASN A 333 -52.12 -9.48 -28.09
C ASN A 333 -51.80 -10.99 -27.91
N SER A 334 -52.58 -11.55 -26.97
CA SER A 334 -53.19 -12.90 -26.94
C SER A 334 -52.50 -14.03 -26.15
N GLU A 335 -52.97 -14.21 -24.91
CA GLU A 335 -53.15 -15.50 -24.21
C GLU A 335 -54.38 -16.26 -24.78
N PRO A 336 -54.77 -17.49 -24.33
CA PRO A 336 -54.17 -18.38 -23.29
C PRO A 336 -54.10 -19.89 -23.71
N ALA A 337 -53.47 -20.74 -22.87
CA ALA A 337 -54.09 -21.96 -22.30
C ALA A 337 -53.09 -22.97 -21.66
N ALA A 338 -53.35 -23.26 -20.38
CA ALA A 338 -53.37 -24.54 -19.66
C ALA A 338 -52.34 -25.67 -19.92
N GLY A 339 -51.75 -26.18 -18.83
CA GLY A 339 -51.18 -27.53 -18.75
C GLY A 339 -50.48 -27.83 -17.43
N ALA A 340 -51.15 -28.58 -16.55
CA ALA A 340 -50.68 -29.02 -15.24
C ALA A 340 -49.57 -30.09 -15.30
N GLY A 341 -48.77 -30.23 -14.25
CA GLY A 341 -47.87 -31.37 -14.03
C GLY A 341 -46.94 -31.19 -12.84
N THR A 342 -47.11 -32.05 -11.85
CA THR A 342 -46.45 -32.10 -10.53
C THR A 342 -44.99 -32.55 -10.61
N ASP A 343 -44.15 -32.13 -9.65
CA ASP A 343 -43.42 -33.02 -8.73
C ASP A 343 -42.29 -32.28 -7.99
N THR A 344 -42.22 -32.53 -6.68
CA THR A 344 -41.13 -32.21 -5.74
C THR A 344 -40.76 -33.57 -5.12
N PRO A 345 -39.47 -33.94 -4.98
CA PRO A 345 -38.79 -33.59 -3.73
C PRO A 345 -37.27 -33.31 -3.76
N ALA A 346 -36.89 -32.47 -2.80
CA ALA A 346 -35.79 -32.58 -1.85
C ALA A 346 -34.30 -32.43 -2.27
N ALA A 347 -33.73 -31.35 -1.70
CA ALA A 347 -32.53 -31.31 -0.87
C ALA A 347 -31.14 -31.42 -1.52
N SER A 348 -30.45 -30.27 -1.58
CA SER A 348 -29.04 -30.21 -1.15
C SER A 348 -28.81 -28.95 -0.32
N GLU A 349 -28.21 -29.15 0.85
CA GLU A 349 -27.99 -28.17 1.90
C GLU A 349 -27.01 -27.07 1.44
N ALA A 350 -27.50 -25.83 1.40
CA ALA A 350 -26.64 -24.66 1.34
C ALA A 350 -26.21 -24.29 2.76
N ALA A 351 -24.93 -24.50 3.07
CA ALA A 351 -24.29 -23.96 4.27
C ALA A 351 -24.27 -22.41 4.20
N SER A 352 -25.33 -21.80 4.71
CA SER A 352 -25.44 -20.36 4.96
C SER A 352 -24.56 -19.98 6.15
N GLY A 353 -23.29 -19.67 5.90
CA GLY A 353 -22.43 -18.98 6.84
C GLY A 353 -22.73 -17.49 6.83
N ALA A 354 -23.79 -17.06 7.52
CA ALA A 354 -24.09 -15.64 7.74
C ALA A 354 -22.87 -14.92 8.37
N PRO A 355 -22.50 -13.72 7.91
CA PRO A 355 -21.43 -12.93 8.53
C PRO A 355 -21.84 -12.48 9.95
N PRO A 356 -20.91 -12.43 10.92
CA PRO A 356 -21.25 -12.06 12.30
C PRO A 356 -21.77 -10.63 12.37
N GLU A 357 -22.90 -10.53 13.05
CA GLU A 357 -23.72 -9.35 13.28
C GLU A 357 -22.93 -8.22 13.98
N ALA A 358 -23.14 -6.98 13.53
CA ALA A 358 -22.58 -5.81 14.18
C ALA A 358 -23.22 -5.63 15.58
N PRO A 359 -22.48 -5.20 16.61
CA PRO A 359 -23.03 -5.11 17.96
C PRO A 359 -24.11 -4.03 18.04
N VAL A 360 -25.32 -4.47 18.41
CA VAL A 360 -26.48 -3.67 18.82
C VAL A 360 -26.08 -2.78 20.02
N PRO A 361 -26.48 -1.49 20.06
CA PRO A 361 -26.25 -0.64 21.22
C PRO A 361 -27.12 -1.10 22.42
N PRO A 362 -26.61 -1.06 23.67
CA PRO A 362 -27.46 -1.32 24.84
C PRO A 362 -28.49 -0.18 25.02
N PRO A 363 -29.70 -0.48 25.55
CA PRO A 363 -30.70 0.53 25.83
C PRO A 363 -30.22 1.50 26.92
N GLY A 364 -30.75 2.72 26.86
CA GLY A 364 -30.24 3.90 27.54
C GLY A 364 -30.03 3.75 29.04
N ALA A 365 -28.91 4.32 29.51
CA ALA A 365 -28.80 4.84 30.86
C ALA A 365 -28.82 6.37 30.74
N GLU A 366 -29.80 6.98 31.39
CA GLU A 366 -29.99 8.42 31.47
C GLU A 366 -28.75 9.16 32.00
N PRO A 367 -28.51 10.41 31.58
CA PRO A 367 -27.44 11.22 32.16
C PRO A 367 -27.84 11.71 33.56
N THR A 368 -27.19 11.20 34.60
CA THR A 368 -27.16 11.87 35.90
C THR A 368 -26.33 13.16 35.78
N ALA A 369 -26.97 14.29 36.08
CA ALA A 369 -26.34 15.60 36.14
C ALA A 369 -25.31 15.70 37.28
N PRO A 370 -24.21 16.44 37.13
CA PRO A 370 -23.41 16.87 38.26
C PRO A 370 -23.99 18.17 38.82
N GLY A 371 -24.72 18.06 39.94
CA GLY A 371 -25.05 19.18 40.82
C GLY A 371 -23.91 19.47 41.79
N GLY A 372 -23.75 20.74 42.17
CA GLY A 372 -23.01 21.14 43.37
C GLY A 372 -21.81 22.07 43.13
N ALA A 373 -22.05 23.29 42.64
CA ALA A 373 -21.10 24.38 42.83
C ALA A 373 -21.20 24.89 44.28
N LEU A 374 -20.13 24.71 45.05
CA LEU A 374 -19.93 25.31 46.35
C LEU A 374 -19.91 26.84 46.22
N ARG A 375 -20.86 27.49 46.90
CA ARG A 375 -21.03 28.94 46.99
C ARG A 375 -20.05 29.47 48.04
N ALA A 376 -19.16 30.38 47.65
CA ALA A 376 -18.27 31.09 48.57
C ALA A 376 -19.07 32.07 49.47
N PRO A 377 -18.68 32.25 50.75
CA PRO A 377 -19.33 33.21 51.63
C PRO A 377 -18.90 34.65 51.33
N ARG A 378 -19.87 35.58 51.37
CA ARG A 378 -19.66 37.03 51.30
C ARG A 378 -19.15 37.53 52.66
N PRO A 379 -18.18 38.48 52.72
CA PRO A 379 -17.85 39.17 53.96
C PRO A 379 -18.91 40.24 54.28
N GLY A 380 -19.43 40.20 55.51
CA GLY A 380 -20.27 41.25 56.08
C GLY A 380 -19.43 42.42 56.60
N SER A 381 -19.95 43.63 56.41
CA SER A 381 -19.46 44.86 57.05
C SER A 381 -19.86 44.90 58.53
N PRO A 382 -19.11 45.64 59.38
CA PRO A 382 -19.29 45.61 60.82
C PRO A 382 -20.36 46.61 61.30
N SER A 383 -21.06 46.24 62.37
CA SER A 383 -21.83 47.16 63.21
C SER A 383 -21.64 46.74 64.67
N THR A 384 -20.96 47.57 65.45
CA THR A 384 -21.22 47.79 66.88
C THR A 384 -20.55 49.11 67.26
N ASP A 385 -21.38 50.01 67.79
CA ASP A 385 -21.16 51.03 68.83
C ASP A 385 -20.01 52.06 68.71
#